data_AF-A0A495QR57-F1
#
_entry.id   AF-A0A495QR57-F1
#
_cell.length_a   1.000
_cell.length_b   1.000
_cell.length_c   1.000
_cell.angle_alpha   90.00
_cell.angle_beta   90.00
_cell.angle_gamma   90.00
#
_symmetry.space_group_name_H-M   'P 1'
#
loop_
_entity.id
_entity.type
_entity.pdbx_description
1 polymer ?
#
loop_
_entity_poly.entity_id
_entity_poly.type
_entity_poly.pdbx_seq_one_letter_code
_entity_poly.pdbx_strand_id
1 'polypeptide(L)' 'MLLSRVFVTWVEVIVVGFAGAALGGAASGPPQLIVYLATVLASVGALLYNVDKLVQQRIAESR' A
#
# COMPACT_ATOMS: atom_id res chain seq x y z
N MET A 1 -6.41 6.08 -18.01
CA MET A 1 -5.62 4.82 -17.93
C MET A 1 -5.80 4.16 -16.55
N LEU A 2 -6.85 3.36 -16.37
CA LEU A 2 -7.20 2.78 -15.07
C LEU A 2 -6.37 1.53 -14.72
N LEU A 3 -6.06 0.71 -15.72
CA LEU A 3 -5.28 -0.52 -15.55
C LEU A 3 -3.86 -0.25 -15.06
N SER A 4 -3.24 0.84 -15.54
CA SER A 4 -1.90 1.26 -15.09
C SER A 4 -1.88 1.58 -13.59
N ARG A 5 -2.89 2.28 -13.08
CA ARG A 5 -2.90 2.72 -11.67
C ARG A 5 -3.27 1.62 -10.68
N VAL A 6 -4.17 0.71 -11.07
CA VAL A 6 -4.41 -0.52 -10.29
C VAL A 6 -3.14 -1.36 -10.21
N PHE A 7 -2.40 -1.49 -11.32
CA PHE A 7 -1.13 -2.20 -11.34
C PHE A 7 -0.07 -1.53 -10.44
N VAL A 8 0.05 -0.19 -10.48
CA VAL A 8 0.95 0.56 -9.58
C VAL A 8 0.59 0.30 -8.11
N THR A 9 -0.70 0.32 -7.77
CA THR A 9 -1.16 0.05 -6.40
C THR A 9 -0.77 -1.35 -5.94
N TRP A 10 -0.92 -2.35 -6.82
CA TRP A 10 -0.52 -3.72 -6.54
C TRP A 10 0.99 -3.84 -6.29
N VAL A 11 1.81 -3.17 -7.10
CA VAL A 11 3.27 -3.12 -6.91
C VAL A 11 3.63 -2.45 -5.58
N GLU A 12 3.00 -1.33 -5.24
CA GLU A 12 3.25 -0.62 -3.97
C GLU A 12 2.94 -1.51 -2.76
N VAL A 13 1.78 -2.18 -2.74
CA VAL A 13 1.40 -3.07 -1.64
C VAL A 13 2.35 -4.26 -1.53
N ILE A 14 2.81 -4.82 -2.65
CA ILE A 14 3.81 -5.89 -2.66
C ILE A 14 5.13 -5.41 -2.04
N VAL A 15 5.63 -4.27 -2.50
CA VAL A 15 6.90 -3.72 -2.00
C VAL A 15 6.81 -3.44 -0.50
N VAL A 16 5.72 -2.83 -0.04
CA VAL A 16 5.48 -2.58 1.39
C VAL A 16 5.40 -3.89 2.17
N GLY A 17 4.67 -4.89 1.67
CA GLY A 17 4.56 -6.20 2.31
C GLY A 17 5.91 -6.91 2.45
N PHE A 18 6.72 -6.93 1.39
CA PHE A 18 8.07 -7.52 1.44
C PHE A 18 9.03 -6.75 2.34
N ALA A 19 9.01 -5.41 2.30
CA ALA A 19 9.80 -4.58 3.21
C ALA A 19 9.42 -4.84 4.66
N GLY A 20 8.12 -4.89 4.96
CA GLY A 20 7.60 -5.22 6.28
C GLY A 20 7.99 -6.61 6.76
N ALA A 21 7.94 -7.61 5.88
CA ALA A 21 8.36 -8.97 6.20
C ALA A 21 9.87 -9.07 6.49
N ALA A 22 10.71 -8.40 5.69
CA ALA A 22 12.16 -8.35 5.89
C ALA A 22 12.52 -7.67 7.23
N LEU A 23 11.91 -6.52 7.52
CA LEU A 23 12.10 -5.80 8.78
C LEU A 23 11.54 -6.59 9.97
N GLY A 24 10.39 -7.25 9.80
CA GLY A 24 9.74 -8.06 10.83
C GLY A 24 10.53 -9.32 11.15
N GLY A 25 11.21 -9.92 10.18
CA GLY A 25 12.10 -11.06 10.38
C GLY A 25 13.41 -10.70 11.10
N ALA A 26 13.84 -9.43 11.03
CA ALA A 26 14.98 -8.91 11.78
C ALA A 26 14.60 -8.47 13.21
N ALA A 27 13.32 -8.34 13.51
CA ALA A 27 12.80 -7.98 14.83
C ALA A 27 12.28 -9.21 15.58
N SER A 28 12.30 -9.17 16.91
CA SER A 28 11.74 -10.21 17.77
C SER A 28 10.97 -9.61 18.94
N GLY A 29 9.88 -10.26 19.36
CA GLY A 29 9.12 -9.83 20.54
C GLY A 29 8.32 -8.54 20.29
N PRO A 30 8.14 -7.66 21.29
CA PRO A 30 7.25 -6.49 21.18
C PRO A 30 7.53 -5.56 19.98
N PRO A 31 8.79 -5.27 19.58
CA PRO A 31 9.08 -4.47 18.38
C PRO A 31 8.53 -5.05 17.07
N GLN A 32 8.40 -6.39 16.97
CA GLN A 32 7.86 -7.05 15.78
C GLN A 32 6.40 -6.65 15.52
N LEU A 33 5.61 -6.44 16.57
CA LEU A 33 4.22 -5.99 16.46
C LEU A 33 4.14 -4.57 15.88
N ILE A 34 5.09 -3.70 16.25
CA ILE A 34 5.15 -2.33 15.74
C ILE A 34 5.48 -2.35 14.24
N VAL A 35 6.45 -3.18 13.82
CA VAL A 35 6.80 -3.34 12.40
C VAL A 35 5.61 -3.88 11.60
N TYR A 36 4.92 -4.88 12.12
CA TYR A 36 3.72 -5.43 11.49
C TYR A 36 2.63 -4.35 11.35
N LEU A 37 2.31 -3.64 12.43
CA LEU A 37 1.31 -2.57 12.42
C LEU A 37 1.67 -1.47 11.42
N ALA A 38 2.93 -1.02 11.41
CA ALA A 38 3.40 -0.01 10.47
C ALA A 38 3.26 -0.48 9.01
N THR A 39 3.58 -1.75 8.73
CA THR A 39 3.44 -2.36 7.40
C THR A 39 1.97 -2.38 6.95
N VAL A 40 1.06 -2.76 7.85
CA VAL A 40 -0.39 -2.78 7.57
C VAL A 40 -0.89 -1.38 7.29
N LEU A 41 -0.55 -0.40 8.13
CA LEU A 41 -0.97 1.00 7.95
C LEU A 41 -0.43 1.58 6.65
N ALA A 42 0.83 1.32 6.32
CA ALA A 42 1.42 1.75 5.04
C ALA A 42 0.70 1.13 3.84
N SER A 43 0.39 -0.18 3.90
CA SER A 43 -0.33 -0.89 2.84
C SER A 43 -1.74 -0.33 2.64
N VAL A 44 -2.49 -0.14 3.74
CA VAL A 44 -3.84 0.43 3.69
C VAL A 44 -3.80 1.88 3.19
N GLY A 45 -2.84 2.68 3.65
CA GLY A 45 -2.65 4.06 3.20
C GLY A 45 -2.39 4.16 1.69
N ALA A 46 -1.47 3.34 1.17
CA ALA A 46 -1.17 3.28 -0.27
C ALA A 46 -2.40 2.87 -1.09
N LEU A 47 -3.15 1.86 -0.61
CA LEU A 47 -4.38 1.43 -1.25
C LEU A 47 -5.41 2.56 -1.31
N LEU A 48 -5.70 3.20 -0.18
CA LEU A 48 -6.70 4.28 -0.09
C LEU A 48 -6.30 5.49 -0.95
N TYR A 49 -5.03 5.88 -0.93
CA TYR A 49 -4.52 6.98 -1.75
C TYR A 49 -4.73 6.71 -3.24
N ASN A 50 -4.35 5.52 -3.71
CA ASN A 50 -4.49 5.21 -5.12
C ASN A 50 -5.96 5.05 -5.54
N VAL A 51 -6.81 4.49 -4.68
CA VAL A 51 -8.25 4.41 -4.94
C VAL A 51 -8.87 5.80 -5.06
N ASP A 52 -8.58 6.72 -4.13
CA ASP A 52 -9.08 8.11 -4.19
C ASP A 52 -8.69 8.78 -5.51
N LYS A 53 -7.41 8.73 -5.83
CA LYS A 53 -6.90 9.26 -7.10
C LYS A 53 -7.60 8.58 -8.29
N LEU A 54 -7.93 7.28 -8.21
CA LEU A 54 -8.57 6.52 -9.30
C LEU A 54 -9.98 7.04 -9.55
N VAL A 55 -10.72 7.26 -8.47
CA VAL A 55 -12.06 7.83 -8.51
C VAL A 55 -12.02 9.26 -9.07
N GLN A 56 -11.12 10.12 -8.57
CA GLN A 56 -10.97 11.49 -9.07
C GLN A 56 -10.71 11.54 -10.58
N GLN A 57 -9.82 10.66 -11.08
CA GLN A 57 -9.54 10.57 -12.50
C GLN A 57 -10.79 10.15 -13.31
N ARG A 58 -11.55 9.16 -12.84
CA ARG A 58 -12.78 8.73 -13.54
C ARG A 58 -13.82 9.85 -13.60
N ILE A 59 -13.97 10.60 -12.51
CA ILE A 59 -14.91 11.74 -12.45
C ILE A 59 -14.50 12.81 -13.45
N ALA A 60 -13.21 13.14 -13.54
CA ALA A 60 -12.69 14.12 -14.49
C ALA A 60 -12.83 13.66 -15.95
N GLU A 61 -12.60 12.39 -16.25
CA GLU A 61 -12.79 11.82 -17.60
C GLU A 61 -14.27 11.75 -18.02
N SER A 62 -15.20 11.74 -17.06
CA SER A 62 -16.66 11.67 -17.32
C SER A 62 -17.33 13.05 -17.50
N ARG A 63 -16.59 14.14 -17.33
CA ARG A 63 -17.07 15.52 -17.49
C ARG A 63 -16.62 16.07 -18.84
#